data_AF-A0A554JDL4-F1
#
_entry.id   AF-A0A554JDL4-F1
#
_cell.length_a   1.000
_cell.length_b   1.000
_cell.length_c   1.000
_cell.angle_alpha   90.00
_cell.angle_beta   90.00
_cell.angle_gamma   90.00
#
_symmetry.space_group_name_H-M   'P 1'
#
loop_
_entity.id
_entity.type
_entity.pdbx_description
1 polymer ?
#
loop_
_entity_poly.entity_id
_entity_poly.type
_entity_poly.pdbx_seq_one_letter_code
_entity_poly.pdbx_strand_id
1 'polypeptide(L)'
;VEAYPDGTLIYQNRFYKELFYETDVNKINPPKNGLVLDINNLDRQLPEIITELGLSETEGNEFLDFWLPGLKNLDSPYLLFSVLDQAEKDRTDKIEISPEPDTFISFIAYFKPLNAPISIPPLLIPERPKRVGFTAVEWGGVIDR
;
A
#
# COMPACT_ATOMS: atom_id res chain seq x y z
N VAL A 1 -2.68 -22.08 -2.79
CA VAL A 1 -1.56 -21.50 -3.57
C VAL A 1 -0.26 -22.06 -3.00
N GLU A 2 0.72 -22.33 -3.83
CA GLU A 2 2.07 -22.72 -3.42
C GLU A 2 3.00 -21.54 -3.71
N ALA A 3 3.82 -21.14 -2.73
CA ALA A 3 4.72 -19.99 -2.83
C ALA A 3 6.18 -20.44 -2.78
N TYR A 4 7.03 -19.81 -3.58
CA TYR A 4 8.46 -20.12 -3.70
C TYR A 4 9.32 -18.95 -3.19
N PRO A 5 10.59 -19.21 -2.77
CA PRO A 5 11.46 -18.18 -2.20
C PRO A 5 11.79 -17.01 -3.13
N ASP A 6 11.62 -17.18 -4.44
CA ASP A 6 11.84 -16.14 -5.45
C ASP A 6 10.60 -15.26 -5.69
N GLY A 7 9.53 -15.45 -4.90
CA GLY A 7 8.25 -14.75 -5.04
C GLY A 7 7.28 -15.43 -6.02
N THR A 8 7.68 -16.51 -6.70
CA THR A 8 6.79 -17.21 -7.63
C THR A 8 5.62 -17.85 -6.87
N LEU A 9 4.40 -17.59 -7.33
CA LEU A 9 3.20 -18.24 -6.83
C LEU A 9 2.64 -19.19 -7.88
N ILE A 10 2.30 -20.41 -7.45
CA ILE A 10 1.66 -21.42 -8.31
C ILE A 10 0.27 -21.75 -7.76
N TYR A 11 -0.74 -21.60 -8.61
CA TYR A 11 -2.10 -22.03 -8.29
C TYR A 11 -2.74 -22.67 -9.52
N GLN A 12 -3.25 -23.90 -9.38
CA GLN A 12 -3.88 -24.66 -10.48
C GLN A 12 -2.99 -24.71 -11.75
N ASN A 13 -1.70 -25.02 -11.58
CA ASN A 13 -0.70 -25.09 -12.65
C ASN A 13 -0.47 -23.78 -13.42
N ARG A 14 -0.86 -22.64 -12.85
CA ARG A 14 -0.59 -21.30 -13.39
C ARG A 14 0.35 -20.55 -12.47
N PHE A 15 1.23 -19.78 -13.10
CA PHE A 15 2.18 -18.88 -12.44
C PHE A 15 1.51 -17.53 -12.21
N TYR A 16 1.65 -17.01 -11.00
CA TYR A 16 1.21 -15.69 -10.61
C TYR A 16 2.39 -14.97 -9.95
N LYS A 17 2.48 -13.67 -10.22
CA LYS A 17 3.46 -12.79 -9.56
C LYS A 17 2.94 -12.28 -8.23
N GLU A 18 1.62 -12.07 -8.15
CA GLU A 18 0.91 -11.60 -6.96
C GLU A 18 -0.47 -12.28 -6.84
N LEU A 19 -1.09 -12.14 -5.66
CA LEU A 19 -2.50 -12.48 -5.46
C LEU A 19 -3.30 -11.18 -5.36
N PHE A 20 -4.19 -10.98 -6.33
CA PHE A 20 -5.12 -9.86 -6.31
C PHE A 20 -6.43 -10.25 -5.63
N TYR A 21 -6.90 -9.41 -4.72
CA TYR A 21 -8.22 -9.51 -4.10
C TYR A 21 -8.72 -8.11 -3.73
N GLU A 22 -10.03 -7.99 -3.53
CA GLU A 22 -10.67 -6.74 -3.13
C GLU A 22 -11.60 -7.02 -1.95
N THR A 23 -11.70 -6.04 -1.05
CA THR A 23 -12.61 -6.09 0.09
C THR A 23 -13.65 -4.98 -0.03
N ASP A 24 -14.94 -5.36 0.03
CA ASP A 24 -16.04 -4.39 0.06
C ASP A 24 -16.12 -3.74 1.45
N VAL A 25 -15.67 -2.48 1.54
CA VAL A 25 -15.64 -1.72 2.81
C VAL A 25 -16.65 -0.57 2.74
N ASN A 26 -17.68 -0.62 3.58
CA ASN A 26 -18.75 0.40 3.58
C ASN A 26 -18.30 1.79 4.06
N LYS A 27 -17.30 1.86 4.94
CA LYS A 27 -16.79 3.12 5.50
C LYS A 27 -15.37 2.94 6.02
N ILE A 28 -14.52 3.92 5.75
CA ILE A 28 -13.15 4.02 6.27
C ILE A 28 -13.04 5.25 7.17
N ASN A 29 -12.34 5.10 8.28
CA ASN A 29 -11.97 6.21 9.16
C ASN A 29 -10.70 6.87 8.60
N PRO A 30 -10.74 8.15 8.20
CA PRO A 30 -9.57 8.82 7.64
C PRO A 30 -8.40 8.90 8.63
N PRO A 31 -7.15 8.69 8.17
CA PRO A 31 -5.96 8.95 8.97
C PRO A 31 -5.86 10.41 9.40
N LYS A 32 -5.20 10.65 10.54
CA LYS A 32 -5.00 11.99 11.13
C LYS A 32 -3.65 12.62 10.83
N ASN A 33 -2.81 11.91 10.09
CA ASN A 33 -1.49 12.34 9.65
C ASN A 33 -1.33 12.02 8.15
N GLY A 34 -0.26 12.51 7.52
CA GLY A 34 0.00 12.18 6.13
C GLY A 34 1.02 13.10 5.47
N LEU A 35 1.10 12.96 4.15
CA LEU A 35 1.91 13.76 3.25
C LEU A 35 1.01 14.36 2.18
N VAL A 36 1.13 15.66 1.94
CA VAL A 36 0.49 16.30 0.80
C VAL A 36 1.45 16.22 -0.38
N LEU A 37 1.04 15.51 -1.42
CA LEU A 37 1.80 15.27 -2.64
C LEU A 37 1.23 16.12 -3.79
N ASP A 38 2.09 16.47 -4.74
CA ASP A 38 1.67 17.09 -5.99
C ASP A 38 1.34 15.98 -6.98
N ILE A 39 0.15 16.01 -7.58
CA ILE A 39 -0.28 14.97 -8.53
C ILE A 39 0.71 14.83 -9.70
N ASN A 40 1.33 15.92 -10.13
CA ASN A 40 2.28 15.93 -11.25
C ASN A 40 3.63 15.30 -10.90
N ASN A 41 3.94 15.12 -9.61
CA ASN A 41 5.21 14.58 -9.14
C ASN A 41 5.06 13.18 -8.48
N LEU A 42 3.88 12.54 -8.57
CA LEU A 42 3.64 11.25 -7.89
C LEU A 42 4.61 10.14 -8.31
N ASP A 43 5.04 10.11 -9.57
CA ASP A 43 6.03 9.14 -10.07
C ASP A 43 7.41 9.30 -9.42
N ARG A 44 7.68 10.44 -8.79
CA ARG A 44 8.91 10.68 -8.02
C ARG A 44 8.67 10.57 -6.52
N GLN A 45 7.52 11.03 -6.03
CA GLN A 45 7.23 11.08 -4.60
C GLN A 45 6.81 9.73 -4.02
N LEU A 46 5.97 8.95 -4.71
CA LEU A 46 5.49 7.66 -4.18
C LEU A 46 6.56 6.58 -4.05
N PRO A 47 7.52 6.41 -5.00
CA PRO A 47 8.57 5.38 -4.87
C PRO A 47 9.38 5.50 -3.57
N GLU A 48 9.71 6.73 -3.17
CA GLU A 48 10.45 6.98 -1.92
C GLU A 48 9.62 6.53 -0.71
N ILE A 49 8.34 6.89 -0.67
CA ILE A 49 7.43 6.58 0.44
C ILE A 49 7.22 5.07 0.58
N ILE A 50 6.93 4.36 -0.51
CA ILE A 50 6.65 2.91 -0.44
C ILE A 50 7.91 2.09 -0.15
N THR A 51 9.09 2.61 -0.52
CA THR A 51 10.38 2.01 -0.14
C THR A 51 10.60 2.08 1.37
N GLU A 52 10.29 3.23 1.98
CA GLU A 52 10.36 3.41 3.44
C GLU A 52 9.32 2.54 4.17
N LEU A 53 8.13 2.35 3.59
CA LEU A 53 7.12 1.40 4.08
C LEU A 53 7.54 -0.08 3.95
N GLY A 54 8.68 -0.34 3.30
CA GLY A 54 9.31 -1.64 3.29
C GLY A 54 9.19 -2.40 1.97
N LEU A 55 8.50 -1.87 0.95
CA LEU A 55 8.41 -2.54 -0.34
C LEU A 55 9.79 -2.71 -0.97
N SER A 56 9.97 -3.84 -1.67
CA SER A 56 11.12 -4.06 -2.56
C SER A 56 10.94 -3.29 -3.87
N GLU A 57 11.96 -3.27 -4.74
CA GLU A 57 11.84 -2.63 -6.06
C GLU A 57 10.73 -3.29 -6.90
N THR A 58 10.65 -4.62 -6.90
CA THR A 58 9.63 -5.38 -7.64
C THR A 58 8.22 -5.08 -7.13
N GLU A 59 8.00 -5.19 -5.82
CA GLU A 59 6.69 -4.92 -5.20
C GLU A 59 6.31 -3.45 -5.32
N GLY A 60 7.28 -2.53 -5.23
CA GLY A 60 7.07 -1.11 -5.41
C GLY A 60 6.62 -0.79 -6.84
N ASN A 61 7.23 -1.42 -7.84
CA ASN A 61 6.80 -1.28 -9.23
C ASN A 61 5.37 -1.82 -9.43
N GLU A 62 5.03 -2.97 -8.86
CA GLU A 62 3.65 -3.51 -8.91
C GLU A 62 2.63 -2.55 -8.29
N PHE A 63 2.94 -2.00 -7.11
CA PHE A 63 2.11 -1.00 -6.44
C PHE A 63 1.90 0.24 -7.32
N LEU A 64 2.98 0.76 -7.91
CA LEU A 64 2.95 1.97 -8.72
C LEU A 64 2.21 1.74 -10.05
N ASP A 65 2.43 0.60 -10.71
CA ASP A 65 1.74 0.23 -11.95
C ASP A 65 0.23 0.17 -11.76
N PHE A 66 -0.23 -0.32 -10.60
CA PHE A 66 -1.65 -0.34 -10.25
C PHE A 66 -2.19 1.06 -9.89
N TRP A 67 -1.54 1.78 -8.97
CA TRP A 67 -2.11 3.00 -8.39
C TRP A 67 -1.87 4.27 -9.21
N LEU A 68 -0.69 4.45 -9.82
CA LEU A 68 -0.35 5.71 -10.51
C LEU A 68 -1.36 6.10 -11.60
N PRO A 69 -1.83 5.20 -12.49
CA PRO A 69 -2.80 5.57 -13.51
C PRO A 69 -4.10 6.11 -12.92
N GLY A 70 -4.61 5.48 -11.85
CA GLY A 70 -5.83 5.93 -11.17
C GLY A 70 -5.65 7.27 -10.47
N LEU A 71 -4.53 7.44 -9.75
CA LEU A 71 -4.24 8.65 -8.99
C LEU A 71 -3.97 9.86 -9.89
N LYS A 72 -3.26 9.69 -11.01
CA LYS A 72 -2.97 10.77 -11.97
C LYS A 72 -4.20 11.25 -12.74
N ASN A 73 -5.26 10.44 -12.80
CA ASN A 73 -6.53 10.79 -13.43
C ASN A 73 -7.52 11.47 -12.47
N LEU A 74 -7.14 11.69 -11.21
CA LEU A 74 -7.97 12.45 -10.27
C LEU A 74 -8.01 13.93 -10.69
N ASP A 75 -9.20 14.52 -10.68
CA ASP A 75 -9.41 15.94 -10.96
C ASP A 75 -9.02 16.80 -9.75
N SER A 76 -7.72 16.84 -9.45
CA SER A 76 -7.19 17.53 -8.29
C SER A 76 -5.70 17.86 -8.44
N PRO A 77 -5.22 19.03 -7.98
CA PRO A 77 -3.80 19.38 -8.05
C PRO A 77 -2.94 18.69 -6.99
N TYR A 78 -3.54 18.31 -5.85
CA TYR A 78 -2.83 17.68 -4.74
C TYR A 78 -3.50 16.37 -4.31
N LEU A 79 -2.72 15.55 -3.62
CA LEU A 79 -3.16 14.28 -3.06
C LEU A 79 -2.66 14.18 -1.62
N LEU A 80 -3.56 13.95 -0.67
CA LEU A 80 -3.15 13.47 0.65
C LEU A 80 -2.84 11.98 0.53
N PHE A 81 -1.60 11.61 0.83
CA PHE A 81 -1.18 10.24 1.06
C PHE A 81 -1.09 9.98 2.56
N SER A 82 -1.64 8.86 3.02
CA SER A 82 -1.39 8.31 4.36
C SER A 82 -1.46 6.79 4.33
N VAL A 83 -1.24 6.16 5.47
CA VAL A 83 -1.49 4.74 5.72
C VAL A 83 -2.59 4.62 6.77
N LEU A 84 -3.49 3.65 6.61
CA LEU A 84 -4.48 3.32 7.66
C LEU A 84 -3.75 2.80 8.90
N ASP A 85 -4.21 3.19 10.09
CA ASP A 85 -3.66 2.61 11.31
C ASP A 85 -4.01 1.11 11.42
N GLN A 86 -3.27 0.39 12.27
CA GLN A 86 -3.42 -1.06 12.39
C GLN A 86 -4.85 -1.48 12.77
N ALA A 87 -5.51 -0.73 13.66
CA ALA A 87 -6.85 -1.07 14.11
C ALA A 87 -7.88 -0.91 12.98
N GLU A 88 -7.74 0.15 12.19
CA GLU A 88 -8.58 0.39 11.03
C GLU A 88 -8.30 -0.64 9.93
N LYS A 89 -7.03 -0.93 9.63
CA LYS A 89 -6.65 -1.98 8.69
C LYS A 89 -7.24 -3.33 9.08
N ASP A 90 -7.03 -3.78 10.32
CA ASP A 90 -7.53 -5.08 10.80
C ASP A 90 -9.06 -5.18 10.75
N ARG A 91 -9.75 -4.03 10.91
CA ARG A 91 -11.20 -3.93 10.81
C ARG A 91 -11.69 -4.07 9.37
N THR A 92 -10.92 -3.56 8.40
CA THR A 92 -11.32 -3.50 6.99
C THR A 92 -10.80 -4.64 6.16
N ASP A 93 -9.61 -5.16 6.46
CA ASP A 93 -8.92 -6.17 5.68
C ASP A 93 -7.93 -6.94 6.55
N LYS A 94 -8.35 -8.14 6.96
CA LYS A 94 -7.58 -9.03 7.81
C LYS A 94 -7.19 -10.27 7.01
N ILE A 95 -5.88 -10.48 6.85
CA ILE A 95 -5.31 -11.68 6.26
C ILE A 95 -4.75 -12.58 7.35
N GLU A 96 -4.92 -13.88 7.18
CA GLU A 96 -4.27 -14.92 7.98
C GLU A 96 -3.39 -15.79 7.06
N ILE A 97 -2.11 -15.90 7.40
CA ILE A 97 -1.12 -16.68 6.64
C ILE A 97 -0.61 -17.81 7.55
N SER A 98 -0.61 -19.04 7.03
CA SER A 98 -0.10 -20.23 7.73
C SER A 98 0.85 -21.01 6.82
N PRO A 99 2.11 -21.25 7.23
CA PRO A 99 2.72 -20.84 8.49
C PRO A 99 2.83 -19.32 8.62
N GLU A 100 2.97 -18.82 9.86
CA GLU A 100 3.17 -17.39 10.11
C GLU A 100 4.51 -16.94 9.50
N PRO A 101 4.54 -15.82 8.76
CA PRO A 101 5.78 -15.28 8.22
C PRO A 101 6.69 -14.73 9.32
N ASP A 102 8.00 -14.92 9.16
CA ASP A 102 9.03 -14.32 10.01
C ASP A 102 9.05 -12.79 9.88
N THR A 103 8.63 -12.26 8.73
CA THR A 103 8.44 -10.82 8.49
C THR A 103 7.14 -10.59 7.72
N PHE A 104 6.24 -9.77 8.26
CA PHE A 104 5.03 -9.35 7.55
C PHE A 104 5.05 -7.84 7.30
N ILE A 105 5.10 -7.46 6.03
CA ILE A 105 5.04 -6.05 5.60
C ILE A 105 3.63 -5.83 5.07
N SER A 106 2.83 -5.07 5.83
CA SER A 106 1.41 -4.96 5.55
C SER A 106 0.89 -3.54 5.76
N PHE A 107 0.28 -2.95 4.73
CA PHE A 107 -0.31 -1.61 4.83
C PHE A 107 -1.43 -1.38 3.81
N ILE A 108 -2.36 -0.46 4.15
CA ILE A 108 -3.34 0.06 3.20
C ILE A 108 -3.06 1.54 3.00
N ALA A 109 -2.70 1.92 1.78
CA ALA A 109 -2.51 3.30 1.40
C ALA A 109 -3.86 4.03 1.35
N TYR A 110 -3.94 5.17 2.00
CA TYR A 110 -5.09 6.05 1.96
C TYR A 110 -4.78 7.25 1.09
N PHE A 111 -5.62 7.47 0.09
CA PHE A 111 -5.50 8.57 -0.85
C PHE A 111 -6.73 9.46 -0.76
N LYS A 112 -6.54 10.78 -0.64
CA LYS A 112 -7.64 11.76 -0.70
C LYS A 112 -7.27 12.91 -1.64
N PRO A 113 -8.02 13.15 -2.72
CA PRO A 113 -7.79 14.30 -3.60
C PRO A 113 -7.96 15.62 -2.84
N LEU A 114 -7.13 16.61 -3.15
CA LEU A 114 -7.11 17.91 -2.49
C LEU A 114 -6.98 19.07 -3.49
N ASN A 115 -7.93 20.00 -3.45
CA ASN A 115 -7.91 21.20 -4.30
C ASN A 115 -6.81 22.20 -3.91
N ALA A 116 -6.29 22.12 -2.69
CA ALA A 116 -5.20 22.94 -2.19
C ALA A 116 -4.41 22.17 -1.11
N PRO A 117 -3.14 22.53 -0.85
CA PRO A 117 -2.37 21.91 0.22
C PRO A 117 -3.01 22.20 1.58
N ILE A 118 -2.97 21.23 2.47
CA ILE A 118 -3.49 21.35 3.84
C ILE A 118 -2.35 21.22 4.85
N SER A 119 -2.54 21.80 6.04
CA SER A 119 -1.68 21.52 7.19
C SER A 119 -2.19 20.26 7.88
N ILE A 120 -1.35 19.24 7.94
CA ILE A 120 -1.65 17.96 8.58
C ILE A 120 -0.41 17.48 9.36
N PRO A 121 -0.57 16.79 10.50
CA PRO A 121 0.54 16.12 11.16
C PRO A 121 1.35 15.24 10.18
N PRO A 122 2.68 15.20 10.30
CA PRO A 122 3.52 14.43 9.39
C PRO A 122 3.20 12.94 9.47
N LEU A 123 3.25 12.27 8.32
CA LEU A 123 3.09 10.82 8.24
C LEU A 123 4.05 10.11 9.21
N LEU A 124 3.49 9.23 10.04
CA LEU A 124 4.27 8.36 10.90
C LEU A 124 4.62 7.11 10.10
N ILE A 125 5.81 7.11 9.50
CA ILE A 125 6.36 5.92 8.86
C ILE A 125 7.08 5.12 9.95
N PRO A 126 6.70 3.86 10.22
CA PRO A 126 7.44 3.00 11.15
C PRO A 126 8.86 2.74 10.63
N GLU A 127 9.76 2.27 11.50
CA GLU A 127 11.09 1.84 11.03
C GLU A 127 10.93 0.78 9.92
N ARG A 128 11.67 0.97 8.82
CA ARG A 128 11.62 0.06 7.67
C ARG A 128 11.82 -1.39 8.15
N PRO A 129 10.87 -2.30 7.88
CA PRO A 129 10.96 -3.67 8.35
C PRO A 129 12.20 -4.39 7.78
N LYS A 130 12.93 -5.12 8.64
CA LYS A 130 13.99 -6.02 8.20
C LYS A 130 13.38 -7.29 7.65
N ARG A 131 13.72 -7.65 6.42
CA ARG A 131 13.29 -8.90 5.78
C ARG A 131 14.16 -10.05 6.25
N VAL A 132 13.62 -10.92 7.09
CA VAL A 132 14.28 -12.12 7.59
C VAL A 132 13.38 -13.33 7.35
N GLY A 133 13.99 -14.48 7.02
CA GLY A 133 13.26 -15.73 6.82
C GLY A 133 12.14 -15.66 5.79
N PHE A 134 11.02 -16.33 6.06
CA PHE A 134 9.81 -16.24 5.25
C PHE A 134 9.19 -14.85 5.40
N THR A 135 9.30 -14.03 4.35
CA THR A 135 8.70 -12.70 4.29
C THR A 135 7.43 -12.72 3.45
N ALA A 136 6.33 -12.23 4.01
CA ALA A 136 5.10 -11.96 3.29
C ALA A 136 4.86 -10.46 3.17
N VAL A 137 4.29 -10.04 2.03
CA VAL A 137 3.99 -8.64 1.75
C VAL A 137 2.53 -8.54 1.32
N GLU A 138 1.81 -7.61 1.94
CA GLU A 138 0.43 -7.25 1.64
C GLU A 138 0.37 -5.73 1.50
N TRP A 139 -0.01 -5.25 0.34
CA TRP A 139 -0.32 -3.84 0.18
C TRP A 139 -1.71 -3.70 -0.42
N GLY A 140 -2.43 -2.69 0.03
CA GLY A 140 -3.72 -2.31 -0.51
C GLY A 140 -3.82 -0.81 -0.62
N GLY A 141 -4.97 -0.32 -1.06
CA GLY A 141 -5.23 1.11 -1.02
C GLY A 141 -6.68 1.47 -1.23
N VAL A 142 -7.00 2.72 -0.89
CA VAL A 142 -8.33 3.29 -1.03
C VAL A 142 -8.25 4.76 -1.42
N ILE A 143 -9.16 5.17 -2.31
CA ILE A 143 -9.36 6.57 -2.65
C ILE A 143 -10.63 7.05 -1.95
N ASP A 144 -10.47 7.93 -0.98
CA ASP A 144 -11.56 8.66 -0.34
C ASP A 144 -12.00 9.81 -1.27
N ARG A 145 -13.12 9.60 -1.96
CA ARG A 145 -13.70 10.52 -2.96
C ARG A 145 -14.67 11.51 -2.32
#